data_AF-A0A0C5V106-F1
#
_entry.id   AF-A0A0C5V106-F1
#
_cell.length_a   1.000
_cell.length_b   1.000
_cell.length_c   1.000
_cell.angle_alpha   90.00
_cell.angle_beta   90.00
_cell.angle_gamma   90.00
#
_symmetry.space_group_name_H-M   'P 1'
#
loop_
_entity.id
_entity.type
_entity.pdbx_description
1 polymer ?
#
loop_
_entity_poly.entity_id
_entity_poly.type
_entity_poly.pdbx_seq_one_letter_code
_entity_poly.pdbx_strand_id
1 'polypeptide(L)'
;MSDSTPSFSSIKLDLCHMINALNGSRAIVGLLSESDDEPVANAAGMALVFVDALHARLQQLYLDVEVCEQRQVETLRCIEQRYRTAVD
;
A
#
# COMPACT_ATOMS: atom_id res chain seq x y z
N MET A 1 -24.05 17.04 -0.52
CA MET A 1 -22.96 16.20 0.02
C MET A 1 -22.03 15.94 -1.16
N SER A 2 -20.78 16.39 -1.10
CA SER A 2 -19.82 16.13 -2.17
C SER A 2 -19.45 14.65 -2.15
N ASP A 3 -19.78 13.92 -3.21
CA ASP A 3 -19.26 12.56 -3.45
C ASP A 3 -17.74 12.64 -3.60
N SER A 4 -17.02 12.59 -2.49
CA SER A 4 -15.57 12.48 -2.49
C SER A 4 -15.18 11.01 -2.43
N THR A 5 -15.59 10.23 -3.43
CA THR A 5 -15.05 8.87 -3.60
C THR A 5 -13.52 9.01 -3.69
N PRO A 6 -12.75 8.30 -2.84
CA PRO A 6 -11.30 8.42 -2.87
C PRO A 6 -10.77 8.07 -4.26
N SER A 7 -9.94 8.95 -4.82
CA SER A 7 -9.24 8.65 -6.07
C SER A 7 -8.20 7.56 -5.85
N PHE A 8 -7.85 6.80 -6.88
CA PHE A 8 -6.73 5.86 -6.81
C PHE A 8 -5.43 6.56 -6.44
N SER A 9 -5.22 7.80 -6.90
CA SER A 9 -4.04 8.60 -6.55
C SER A 9 -3.98 8.93 -5.05
N SER A 10 -5.10 9.30 -4.43
CA SER A 10 -5.14 9.56 -2.98
C SER A 10 -4.93 8.29 -2.16
N ILE A 11 -5.53 7.16 -2.56
CA ILE A 11 -5.32 5.87 -1.88
C ILE A 11 -3.85 5.45 -1.96
N LYS A 12 -3.22 5.54 -3.14
CA LYS A 12 -1.80 5.23 -3.30
C LYS A 12 -0.90 6.12 -2.45
N LEU A 13 -1.19 7.41 -2.37
CA LEU A 13 -0.44 8.35 -1.53
C LEU A 13 -0.52 7.95 -0.05
N ASP A 14 -1.71 7.63 0.44
CA ASP A 14 -1.91 7.18 1.83
C ASP A 14 -1.15 5.87 2.10
N LEU A 15 -1.19 4.92 1.17
CA LEU A 15 -0.41 3.68 1.25
C LEU A 15 1.09 3.95 1.27
N CYS A 16 1.61 4.86 0.43
CA CYS A 16 3.01 5.26 0.47
C CYS A 16 3.40 5.86 1.83
N HIS A 17 2.58 6.74 2.40
CA HIS A 17 2.83 7.31 3.72
C HIS A 17 2.86 6.23 4.81
N MET A 18 1.91 5.30 4.79
CA MET A 18 1.88 4.19 5.75
C MET A 18 3.08 3.27 5.62
N ILE A 19 3.48 2.90 4.39
CA ILE A 19 4.68 2.10 4.12
C ILE A 19 5.94 2.81 4.64
N ASN A 20 6.08 4.10 4.38
CA ASN A 20 7.23 4.88 4.84
C ASN A 20 7.29 4.98 6.37
N ALA A 21 6.16 5.24 7.03
CA ALA A 21 6.10 5.24 8.48
C ALA A 21 6.46 3.87 9.07
N LEU A 22 5.97 2.79 8.45
CA LEU A 22 6.24 1.43 8.87
C LEU A 22 7.72 1.04 8.69
N ASN A 23 8.38 1.52 7.64
CA ASN A 23 9.82 1.36 7.45
C ASN A 23 10.64 1.96 8.60
N GLY A 24 10.22 3.13 9.11
CA GLY A 24 10.81 3.72 10.32
C GLY A 24 10.62 2.83 11.55
N SER A 25 9.39 2.36 11.78
CA SER A 25 9.09 1.43 12.89
C SER A 25 9.88 0.13 12.78
N ARG A 26 10.01 -0.44 11.58
CA ARG A 26 10.78 -1.65 11.31
C ARG A 26 12.24 -1.50 11.69
N ALA A 27 12.86 -0.37 11.36
CA ALA A 27 14.24 -0.07 11.72
C ALA A 27 14.41 0.02 13.25
N ILE A 28 13.52 0.73 13.94
CA ILE A 28 13.56 0.87 15.41
C ILE A 28 13.40 -0.49 16.09
N VAL A 29 12.41 -1.27 15.68
CA VAL A 29 12.14 -2.59 16.25
C VAL A 29 13.29 -3.57 15.94
N GLY A 30 13.89 -3.49 14.76
CA GLY A 30 15.10 -4.23 14.42
C GLY A 30 16.25 -3.94 15.38
N LEU A 31 16.54 -2.66 15.64
CA LEU A 31 17.57 -2.26 16.61
C LEU A 31 17.26 -2.77 18.03
N LEU A 32 15.99 -2.69 18.46
CA LEU A 32 15.58 -3.20 19.78
C LEU A 32 15.69 -4.72 19.88
N SER A 33 15.53 -5.45 18.77
CA SER A 33 15.68 -6.91 18.74
C SER A 33 17.13 -7.37 18.95
N GLU A 34 18.09 -6.48 18.78
CA GLU A 34 19.53 -6.69 19.04
C GLU A 34 19.97 -6.19 20.43
N SER A 35 19.03 -5.79 21.28
CA SER A 35 19.29 -5.32 22.65
C SER A 35 19.90 -6.43 23.54
N ASP A 36 20.81 -6.05 24.45
CA ASP A 36 21.34 -6.94 25.49
C ASP A 36 20.29 -7.29 26.57
N ASP A 37 19.20 -6.52 26.66
CA ASP A 37 18.04 -6.82 27.51
C ASP A 37 17.16 -7.89 26.85
N GLU A 38 17.25 -9.12 27.34
CA GLU A 38 16.56 -10.30 26.77
C GLU A 38 15.03 -10.12 26.66
N PRO A 39 14.30 -9.65 27.69
CA PRO A 39 12.88 -9.30 27.55
C PRO A 39 12.59 -8.32 26.41
N VAL A 40 13.40 -7.25 26.28
CA VAL A 40 13.24 -6.24 25.21
C VAL A 40 13.51 -6.87 23.84
N ALA A 41 14.62 -7.59 23.70
CA ALA A 41 15.02 -8.24 22.46
C ALA A 41 13.96 -9.24 21.98
N ASN A 42 13.43 -10.07 22.88
CA ASN A 42 12.40 -11.05 22.54
C ASN A 42 11.07 -10.38 22.13
N ALA A 43 10.63 -9.36 22.87
CA ALA A 43 9.43 -8.61 22.53
C ALA A 43 9.57 -7.90 21.17
N ALA A 44 10.72 -7.28 20.92
CA ALA A 44 11.04 -6.62 19.66
C ALA A 44 11.13 -7.62 18.50
N GLY A 45 11.74 -8.80 18.70
CA GLY A 45 11.78 -9.86 17.70
C GLY A 45 10.38 -10.32 17.27
N MET A 46 9.46 -10.51 18.21
CA MET A 46 8.06 -10.82 17.89
C MET A 46 7.36 -9.67 17.15
N ALA A 47 7.58 -8.42 17.59
CA ALA A 47 7.03 -7.25 16.93
C ALA A 47 7.56 -7.09 15.49
N LEU A 48 8.83 -7.44 15.25
CA LEU A 48 9.45 -7.36 13.93
C LEU A 48 8.75 -8.28 12.93
N VAL A 49 8.39 -9.50 13.34
CA VAL A 49 7.61 -10.42 12.49
C VAL A 49 6.28 -9.80 12.06
N PHE A 50 5.58 -9.15 13.00
CA PHE A 50 4.31 -8.47 12.69
C PHE A 50 4.51 -7.27 11.75
N VAL A 51 5.53 -6.45 12.01
CA VAL A 51 5.86 -5.28 11.19
C VAL A 51 6.24 -5.69 9.77
N ASP A 52 7.02 -6.75 9.60
CA ASP A 52 7.42 -7.28 8.29
C ASP A 52 6.21 -7.80 7.50
N ALA A 53 5.31 -8.52 8.16
CA ALA A 53 4.07 -9.01 7.55
C ALA A 53 3.15 -7.85 7.13
N LEU A 54 3.01 -6.83 7.97
CA LEU A 54 2.20 -5.65 7.65
C LEU A 54 2.81 -4.86 6.48
N HIS A 55 4.13 -4.72 6.45
CA HIS A 55 4.83 -4.03 5.38
C HIS A 55 4.62 -4.73 4.03
N ALA A 56 4.82 -6.06 3.99
CA ALA A 56 4.56 -6.85 2.80
C ALA A 56 3.10 -6.73 2.33
N ARG A 57 2.14 -6.73 3.26
CA ARG A 57 0.71 -6.59 2.92
C ARG A 57 0.37 -5.21 2.35
N LEU A 58 0.93 -4.14 2.92
CA LEU A 58 0.72 -2.78 2.41
C LEU A 58 1.34 -2.59 1.03
N GLN A 59 2.54 -3.14 0.80
CA GLN A 59 3.15 -3.14 -0.53
C GLN A 59 2.29 -3.87 -1.55
N GLN A 60 1.77 -5.06 -1.20
CA GLN A 60 0.88 -5.80 -2.09
C GLN A 60 -0.40 -4.99 -2.39
N LEU A 61 -0.98 -4.36 -1.37
CA LEU A 61 -2.19 -3.54 -1.55
C LEU A 61 -1.93 -2.34 -2.47
N TYR A 62 -0.75 -1.72 -2.39
CA TYR A 62 -0.35 -0.65 -3.30
C TYR A 62 -0.34 -1.13 -4.76
N LEU A 63 0.27 -2.29 -5.02
CA LEU A 63 0.32 -2.89 -6.36
C LEU A 63 -1.08 -3.28 -6.86
N ASP A 64 -1.92 -3.83 -5.99
CA ASP A 64 -3.30 -4.19 -6.33
C ASP A 64 -4.10 -2.94 -6.77
N VAL A 65 -3.92 -1.82 -6.06
CA VAL A 65 -4.53 -0.53 -6.41
C VAL A 65 -4.02 -0.01 -7.76
N GLU A 66 -2.73 -0.14 -8.04
CA GLU A 66 -2.14 0.24 -9.32
C GLU A 66 -2.73 -0.58 -10.49
N VAL A 67 -2.92 -1.89 -10.30
CA VAL A 67 -3.59 -2.75 -11.29
C VAL A 67 -5.05 -2.34 -11.48
N CYS A 68 -5.77 -1.99 -10.41
CA CYS A 68 -7.14 -1.51 -10.50
C CYS A 68 -7.25 -0.21 -11.31
N GLU A 69 -6.35 0.74 -11.08
CA GLU A 69 -6.31 2.01 -11.81
C GLU A 69 -6.04 1.78 -13.30
N GLN A 70 -5.07 0.93 -13.64
CA GLN A 70 -4.77 0.57 -15.04
C GLN A 70 -5.98 -0.05 -15.75
N ARG A 71 -6.65 -1.02 -15.11
CA ARG A 71 -7.85 -1.65 -15.66
C ARG A 71 -9.00 -0.67 -15.87
N GLN A 72 -9.16 0.30 -14.97
CA GLN A 72 -10.18 1.35 -15.13
C GLN A 72 -9.90 2.18 -16.38
N VAL A 73 -8.65 2.63 -16.56
CA VAL A 73 -8.22 3.42 -17.72
C VAL A 73 -8.42 2.64 -19.03
N GLU A 74 -8.03 1.37 -19.06
CA GLU A 74 -8.23 0.49 -20.23
C GLU A 74 -9.72 0.31 -20.56
N THR A 75 -10.55 0.09 -19.54
CA THR A 75 -12.01 -0.06 -19.71
C THR A 75 -12.61 1.20 -20.33
N LEU A 76 -12.22 2.39 -19.84
CA LEU A 76 -12.68 3.67 -20.39
C LEU A 76 -12.24 3.85 -21.85
N ARG A 77 -10.98 3.55 -22.18
CA ARG A 77 -10.49 3.60 -23.58
C ARG A 77 -11.27 2.66 -24.50
N CYS A 78 -11.56 1.44 -24.06
CA CYS A 78 -12.37 0.49 -24.82
C CYS A 78 -13.80 1.01 -25.08
N ILE A 79 -14.41 1.64 -24.08
CA ILE A 79 -15.74 2.25 -24.22
C ILE A 79 -15.69 3.42 -25.22
N GLU A 80 -14.72 4.32 -25.10
CA GLU A 80 -14.54 5.44 -26.03
C GLU A 80 -14.33 4.97 -27.46
N GLN A 81 -13.51 3.94 -27.68
CA GLN A 81 -13.26 3.38 -29.00
C GLN A 81 -14.54 2.80 -29.60
N ARG A 82 -15.31 2.01 -28.83
CA ARG A 82 -16.60 1.47 -29.27
C ARG A 82 -17.61 2.56 -29.62
N TYR A 83 -17.62 3.65 -28.86
CA TYR A 83 -18.50 4.77 -29.13
C TYR A 83 -18.15 5.46 -30.45
N ARG A 84 -16.86 5.73 -30.70
CA ARG A 84 -16.41 6.34 -31.97
C ARG A 84 -16.81 5.50 -33.19
N THR A 85 -16.55 4.18 -33.14
CA THR A 85 -16.90 3.27 -34.24
C THR A 85 -18.40 3.09 -34.46
N ALA A 86 -19.25 3.45 -33.48
CA ALA A 86 -20.70 3.38 -33.62
C ALA A 86 -21.33 4.68 -34.15
N VAL A 87 -20.57 5.78 -34.18
CA VAL A 87 -21.03 7.10 -34.62
C VAL A 87 -20.55 7.43 -36.04
N ASP A 88 -19.49 6.76 -36.51
CA ASP A 88 -19.03 6.75 -37.91
C ASP A 88 -19.82 5.75 -38.77
#